data_AF-A0A239RF51-F1
#
_entry.id   AF-A0A239RF51-F1
#
_cell.length_a   1.000
_cell.length_b   1.000
_cell.length_c   1.000
_cell.angle_alpha   90.00
_cell.angle_beta   90.00
_cell.angle_gamma   90.00
#
_symmetry.space_group_name_H-M   'P 1'
#
loop_
_entity.id
_entity.type
_entity.pdbx_description
1 polymer ?
#
loop_
_entity_poly.entity_id
_entity_poly.type
_entity_poly.pdbx_seq_one_letter_code
_entity_poly.pdbx_strand_id
1 'polypeptide(L)'
;MKKFKKAMALSLALAMGLSLVACGGSTTETETEAPTEAATEAEEEEAAPADESAAKEEADLTGEGKVLNIQCWNDEFARRLRDHYPGFQANDPDDATAGGKIGDIEVKFTVTPSDDNAYQNNLDAVLPANADAADDDKVDLFLVEADYALKYVNTELALPVADLGIDVGSELSNQYQYTKDIVTDANGNLKGVSWQGCPGVLIYNREAAKEVLGSDDPATVQEAVKDWDTFNATAAKLKDAGYKITATANDTYRVFSDNVASPWVVDGKIVVDDNIKKWVVKHF
;
A
#
# COMPACT_ATOMS: atom_id res chain seq x y z
N MET A 1 21.53 18.75 31.35
CA MET A 1 20.48 18.00 30.64
C MET A 1 19.88 16.81 31.43
N LYS A 2 19.85 16.80 32.77
CA LYS A 2 19.27 15.69 33.57
C LYS A 2 17.88 15.96 34.17
N LYS A 3 17.32 17.17 34.01
CA LYS A 3 16.01 17.55 34.58
C LYS A 3 14.83 17.43 33.60
N PHE A 4 15.09 17.33 32.29
CA PHE A 4 14.03 17.22 31.27
C PHE A 4 13.45 15.80 31.11
N LYS A 5 14.21 14.75 31.47
CA LYS A 5 13.74 13.35 31.36
C LYS A 5 12.62 12.96 32.33
N LYS A 6 12.34 13.76 33.38
CA LYS A 6 11.29 13.44 34.36
C LYS A 6 9.93 14.11 34.08
N ALA A 7 9.86 15.11 33.20
CA ALA A 7 8.61 15.79 32.88
C ALA A 7 7.77 15.02 31.83
N MET A 8 8.43 14.30 30.92
CA MET A 8 7.79 13.57 29.82
C MET A 8 7.17 12.22 30.26
N ALA A 9 7.63 11.66 31.38
CA ALA A 9 7.07 10.41 31.93
C ALA A 9 5.82 10.62 32.81
N LEU A 10 5.47 11.87 33.14
CA LEU A 10 4.36 12.18 34.05
C LEU A 10 3.10 12.68 33.32
N SER A 11 3.18 13.01 32.03
CA SER A 11 2.01 13.43 31.22
C SER A 11 1.29 12.27 30.53
N LEU A 12 1.91 11.10 30.40
CA LEU A 12 1.31 9.92 29.76
C LEU A 12 0.34 9.13 30.66
N ALA A 13 0.21 9.50 31.94
CA ALA A 13 -0.60 8.76 32.91
C ALA A 13 -1.96 9.41 33.24
N LEU A 14 -2.37 10.48 32.55
CA LEU A 14 -3.60 11.23 32.86
C LEU A 14 -4.65 11.30 31.74
N ALA A 15 -4.48 10.58 30.62
CA ALA A 15 -5.44 10.57 29.51
C ALA A 15 -6.20 9.23 29.37
N MET A 16 -6.45 8.53 30.47
CA MET A 16 -7.44 7.45 30.53
C MET A 16 -8.65 7.90 31.33
N GLY A 17 -9.61 8.49 30.63
CA GLY A 17 -10.91 8.81 31.21
C GLY A 17 -11.72 9.77 30.36
N LEU A 18 -12.75 9.22 29.69
CA LEU A 18 -13.99 9.83 29.19
C LEU A 18 -14.20 9.73 27.67
N SER A 19 -14.84 8.63 27.24
CA SER A 19 -15.98 8.68 26.32
C SER A 19 -16.63 7.29 26.16
N LEU A 20 -17.50 6.95 27.11
CA LEU A 20 -18.57 5.97 26.92
C LEU A 20 -19.86 6.75 26.59
N VAL A 21 -20.73 6.09 25.80
CA VAL A 21 -22.13 6.41 25.45
C VAL A 21 -22.33 7.00 24.04
N ALA A 22 -22.73 6.13 23.10
CA ALA A 22 -24.08 6.17 22.50
C ALA A 22 -24.32 4.94 21.60
N CYS A 23 -25.15 4.01 22.07
CA CYS A 23 -25.81 2.99 21.26
C CYS A 23 -27.32 3.30 21.17
N GLY A 24 -27.91 2.97 20.02
CA GLY A 24 -29.35 2.76 19.81
C GLY A 24 -30.09 3.96 19.20
N GLY A 25 -30.85 3.87 18.11
CA GLY A 25 -31.39 2.73 17.35
C GLY A 25 -32.87 3.03 17.04
N SER A 26 -33.30 2.87 15.79
CA SER A 26 -34.68 2.45 15.44
C SER A 26 -34.80 2.08 13.96
N THR A 27 -35.29 0.86 13.78
CA THR A 27 -35.82 0.18 12.60
C THR A 27 -37.11 0.80 12.07
N THR A 28 -37.26 0.84 10.74
CA THR A 28 -38.56 0.69 10.06
C THR A 28 -38.36 -0.08 8.75
N GLU A 29 -39.10 -1.18 8.59
CA GLU A 29 -39.25 -1.97 7.36
C GLU A 29 -40.13 -1.24 6.34
N THR A 30 -39.79 -1.35 5.05
CA THR A 30 -40.80 -1.41 3.97
C THR A 30 -40.28 -2.27 2.81
N GLU A 31 -41.15 -3.15 2.32
CA GLU A 31 -40.98 -4.05 1.16
C GLU A 31 -40.72 -3.33 -0.18
N THR A 32 -39.88 -3.99 -0.98
CA THR A 32 -39.99 -4.30 -2.42
C THR A 32 -40.47 -3.24 -3.41
N GLU A 33 -39.56 -2.78 -4.28
CA GLU A 33 -39.77 -2.75 -5.73
C GLU A 33 -38.41 -2.66 -6.47
N ALA A 34 -38.24 -3.50 -7.48
CA ALA A 34 -37.08 -3.48 -8.38
C ALA A 34 -37.23 -2.36 -9.42
N PRO A 35 -36.13 -1.75 -9.89
CA PRO A 35 -36.13 -1.14 -11.21
C PRO A 35 -35.11 -1.82 -12.13
N THR A 36 -35.68 -2.26 -13.24
CA THR A 36 -35.16 -2.53 -14.58
C THR A 36 -33.87 -1.80 -14.97
N GLU A 37 -32.98 -2.55 -15.63
CA GLU A 37 -31.84 -2.06 -16.40
C GLU A 37 -32.25 -0.96 -17.39
N ALA A 38 -31.54 0.17 -17.34
CA ALA A 38 -31.39 1.06 -18.47
C ALA A 38 -29.91 1.39 -18.62
N ALA A 39 -29.32 0.90 -19.70
CA ALA A 39 -27.99 1.27 -20.14
C ALA A 39 -27.98 2.76 -20.48
N THR A 40 -27.12 3.52 -19.82
CA THR A 40 -26.78 4.88 -20.21
C THR A 40 -25.32 4.87 -20.60
N GLU A 41 -25.04 4.95 -21.90
CA GLU A 41 -23.72 5.26 -22.44
C GLU A 41 -23.30 6.62 -21.88
N ALA A 42 -22.18 6.66 -21.16
CA ALA A 42 -21.52 7.90 -20.79
C ALA A 42 -20.49 8.22 -21.87
N GLU A 43 -20.72 9.31 -22.60
CA GLU A 43 -19.73 9.92 -23.49
C GLU A 43 -18.51 10.34 -22.67
N GLU A 44 -17.32 9.93 -23.10
CA GLU A 44 -16.04 10.42 -22.61
C GLU A 44 -15.89 11.89 -23.01
N GLU A 45 -16.04 12.79 -22.03
CA GLU A 45 -15.67 14.20 -22.18
C GLU A 45 -14.16 14.31 -21.93
N GLU A 46 -13.41 14.46 -23.03
CA GLU A 46 -11.96 14.63 -23.07
C GLU A 46 -11.58 15.96 -22.36
N ALA A 47 -11.20 15.87 -21.08
CA ALA A 47 -10.70 17.00 -20.33
C ALA A 47 -9.33 17.43 -20.87
N ALA A 48 -9.29 18.61 -21.49
CA ALA A 48 -8.06 19.28 -21.92
C ALA A 48 -7.08 19.45 -20.73
N PRO A 49 -5.76 19.40 -20.95
CA PRO A 49 -4.79 19.53 -19.88
C PRO A 49 -4.87 20.94 -19.28
N ALA A 50 -5.11 21.01 -17.98
CA ALA A 50 -4.92 22.23 -17.20
C ALA A 50 -3.42 22.53 -17.15
N ASP A 51 -3.03 23.63 -17.81
CA ASP A 51 -1.71 24.22 -17.71
C ASP A 51 -1.62 24.95 -16.35
N GLU A 52 -1.33 24.21 -15.29
CA GLU A 52 -1.04 24.75 -13.96
C GLU A 52 0.47 24.91 -13.78
N SER A 53 1.05 25.90 -14.45
CA SER A 53 2.31 26.50 -14.04
C SER A 53 2.08 27.39 -12.80
N ALA A 54 1.70 26.79 -11.68
CA ALA A 54 1.93 27.41 -10.38
C ALA A 54 3.43 27.27 -10.09
N ALA A 55 4.17 28.37 -10.18
CA ALA A 55 5.57 28.39 -9.76
C ALA A 55 5.63 28.06 -8.26
N LYS A 56 5.96 26.81 -7.94
CA LYS A 56 6.34 26.39 -6.59
C LYS A 56 7.57 27.22 -6.20
N GLU A 57 7.52 27.92 -5.07
CA GLU A 57 8.71 28.59 -4.52
C GLU A 57 9.85 27.57 -4.46
N GLU A 58 11.03 27.94 -4.97
CA GLU A 58 12.21 27.09 -4.81
C GLU A 58 12.52 26.96 -3.32
N ALA A 59 12.64 25.72 -2.85
CA ALA A 59 13.01 25.45 -1.47
C ALA A 59 14.39 26.06 -1.18
N ASP A 60 14.51 26.81 -0.09
CA ASP A 60 15.79 27.34 0.38
C ASP A 60 16.58 26.22 1.04
N LEU A 61 17.43 25.55 0.25
CA LEU A 61 18.29 24.45 0.71
C LEU A 61 19.56 24.97 1.42
N THR A 62 19.63 26.26 1.78
CA THR A 62 20.82 26.83 2.42
C THR A 62 21.02 26.24 3.83
N GLY A 63 22.06 25.42 3.99
CA GLY A 63 22.37 24.75 5.25
C GLY A 63 21.84 23.32 5.35
N GLU A 64 21.26 22.77 4.28
CA GLU A 64 20.91 21.35 4.16
C GLU A 64 21.98 20.57 3.38
N GLY A 65 21.88 19.23 3.42
CA GLY A 65 22.71 18.33 2.62
C GLY A 65 22.45 18.50 1.10
N LYS A 66 23.36 17.96 0.29
CA LYS A 66 23.30 17.93 -1.18
C LYS A 66 23.07 16.53 -1.75
N VAL A 67 22.78 15.54 -0.90
CA VAL A 67 22.53 14.17 -1.31
C VAL A 67 21.11 13.77 -0.88
N LEU A 68 20.29 13.40 -1.86
CA LEU A 68 19.00 12.74 -1.66
C LEU A 68 19.24 11.22 -1.61
N ASN A 69 19.23 10.65 -0.40
CA ASN A 69 19.40 9.22 -0.19
C ASN A 69 18.04 8.49 -0.19
N ILE A 70 17.93 7.50 -1.08
CA ILE A 70 16.71 6.74 -1.32
C ILE A 70 16.96 5.26 -0.99
N GLN A 71 16.22 4.72 -0.02
CA GLN A 71 16.21 3.27 0.27
C GLN A 71 15.16 2.58 -0.60
N CYS A 72 15.56 1.55 -1.35
CA CYS A 72 14.66 0.74 -2.19
C CYS A 72 15.06 -0.74 -2.18
N TRP A 73 14.15 -1.63 -2.60
CA TRP A 73 14.42 -3.08 -2.63
C TRP A 73 14.83 -3.63 -3.98
N ASN A 74 14.61 -2.86 -5.05
CA ASN A 74 14.97 -3.20 -6.41
C ASN A 74 15.22 -1.91 -7.22
N ASP A 75 15.31 -2.03 -8.53
CA ASP A 75 15.58 -0.92 -9.45
C ASP A 75 14.32 -0.21 -9.98
N GLU A 76 13.11 -0.64 -9.60
CA GLU A 76 11.87 -0.21 -10.26
C GLU A 76 11.59 1.28 -10.06
N PHE A 77 11.74 1.76 -8.83
CA PHE A 77 11.55 3.19 -8.53
C PHE A 77 12.67 4.03 -9.14
N ALA A 78 13.91 3.55 -9.12
CA ALA A 78 15.03 4.23 -9.76
C ALA A 78 14.80 4.37 -11.29
N ARG A 79 14.32 3.32 -11.95
CA ARG A 79 13.92 3.34 -13.36
C ARG A 79 12.77 4.32 -13.59
N ARG A 80 11.75 4.35 -12.74
CA ARG A 80 10.65 5.32 -12.86
C ARG A 80 11.13 6.76 -12.71
N LEU A 81 12.01 7.05 -11.74
CA LEU A 81 12.59 8.38 -11.57
C LEU A 81 13.35 8.79 -12.83
N ARG A 82 14.19 7.90 -13.37
CA ARG A 82 14.92 8.12 -14.62
C ARG A 82 14.01 8.38 -15.81
N ASP A 83 12.96 7.57 -15.97
CA ASP A 83 12.14 7.57 -17.18
C ASP A 83 11.06 8.66 -17.17
N HIS A 84 10.68 9.16 -15.99
CA HIS A 84 9.51 10.04 -15.84
C HIS A 84 9.75 11.34 -15.11
N TYR A 85 10.89 11.56 -14.45
CA TYR A 85 11.18 12.82 -13.78
C TYR A 85 12.00 13.75 -14.70
N PRO A 86 11.42 14.84 -15.27
CA PRO A 86 12.06 15.62 -16.32
C PRO A 86 13.40 16.28 -15.95
N GLY A 87 13.70 16.43 -14.67
CA GLY A 87 14.94 17.03 -14.16
C GLY A 87 16.04 16.04 -13.78
N PHE A 88 15.79 14.73 -13.87
CA PHE A 88 16.74 13.72 -13.41
C PHE A 88 17.78 13.39 -14.48
N GLN A 89 19.06 13.48 -14.10
CA GLN A 89 20.21 13.17 -14.94
C GLN A 89 20.89 11.92 -14.38
N ALA A 90 20.65 10.76 -15.01
CA ALA A 90 21.26 9.50 -14.58
C ALA A 90 22.79 9.52 -14.75
N ASN A 91 23.51 8.95 -13.79
CA ASN A 91 24.96 8.75 -13.89
C ASN A 91 25.32 7.65 -14.90
N ASP A 92 24.45 6.63 -15.01
CA ASP A 92 24.57 5.52 -15.95
C ASP A 92 23.19 5.30 -16.63
N PRO A 93 23.09 5.36 -17.97
CA PRO A 93 21.83 5.13 -18.67
C PRO A 93 21.33 3.67 -18.56
N ASP A 94 22.24 2.71 -18.40
CA ASP A 94 21.96 1.27 -18.37
C ASP A 94 21.73 0.73 -16.95
N ASP A 95 22.16 1.49 -15.92
CA ASP A 95 21.93 1.17 -14.51
C ASP A 95 21.27 2.35 -13.78
N ALA A 96 19.94 2.29 -13.64
CA ALA A 96 19.19 3.33 -12.94
C ALA A 96 19.58 3.45 -11.44
N THR A 97 20.16 2.41 -10.84
CA THR A 97 20.56 2.40 -9.43
C THR A 97 21.92 3.07 -9.18
N ALA A 98 22.67 3.39 -10.24
CA ALA A 98 23.91 4.16 -10.18
C ALA A 98 23.69 5.62 -9.71
N GLY A 99 22.44 6.02 -9.49
CA GLY A 99 22.07 7.35 -9.05
C GLY A 99 22.14 8.37 -10.17
N GLY A 100 22.16 9.64 -9.79
CA GLY A 100 22.12 10.73 -10.73
C GLY A 100 22.10 12.07 -10.04
N LYS A 101 21.54 13.07 -10.73
CA LYS A 101 21.36 14.41 -10.18
C LYS A 101 20.01 14.99 -10.54
N ILE A 102 19.47 15.82 -9.64
CA ILE A 102 18.36 16.74 -9.92
C ILE A 102 18.89 18.14 -9.61
N GLY A 103 19.21 18.92 -10.65
CA GLY A 103 19.92 20.18 -10.48
C GLY A 103 21.27 19.97 -9.76
N ASP A 104 21.44 20.64 -8.62
CA ASP A 104 22.65 20.56 -7.79
C ASP A 104 22.63 19.43 -6.74
N ILE A 105 21.54 18.68 -6.65
CA ILE A 105 21.35 17.59 -5.68
C ILE A 105 21.77 16.26 -6.30
N GLU A 106 22.67 15.55 -5.63
CA GLU A 106 23.02 14.17 -5.95
C GLU A 106 21.90 13.23 -5.48
N VAL A 107 21.49 12.30 -6.31
CA VAL A 107 20.50 11.28 -5.95
C VAL A 107 21.23 9.95 -5.83
N LYS A 108 21.08 9.31 -4.68
CA LYS A 108 21.73 8.04 -4.36
C LYS A 108 20.71 6.99 -3.95
N PHE A 109 20.76 5.84 -4.62
CA PHE A 109 19.95 4.69 -4.25
C PHE A 109 20.74 3.72 -3.38
N THR A 110 20.12 3.24 -2.31
CA THR A 110 20.59 2.10 -1.52
C THR A 110 19.63 0.95 -1.75
N VAL A 111 20.09 -0.05 -2.51
CA VAL A 111 19.28 -1.21 -2.89
C VAL A 111 19.54 -2.35 -1.92
N THR A 112 18.53 -2.76 -1.15
CA THR A 112 18.58 -3.98 -0.32
C THR A 112 17.46 -4.92 -0.74
N PRO A 113 17.75 -6.09 -1.35
CA PRO A 113 16.72 -7.03 -1.77
C PRO A 113 15.76 -7.44 -0.64
N SER A 114 14.49 -7.69 -0.96
CA SER A 114 13.46 -8.05 0.04
C SER A 114 13.52 -9.51 0.51
N ASP A 115 14.38 -10.34 -0.09
CA ASP A 115 14.53 -11.76 0.26
C ASP A 115 14.72 -11.93 1.78
N ASP A 116 14.00 -12.89 2.37
CA ASP A 116 14.03 -13.19 3.80
C ASP A 116 13.80 -11.97 4.73
N ASN A 117 13.00 -11.00 4.28
CA ASN A 117 12.73 -9.71 4.95
C ASN A 117 13.96 -8.80 5.09
N ALA A 118 15.02 -9.00 4.30
CA ALA A 118 16.26 -8.23 4.43
C ALA A 118 16.04 -6.71 4.28
N TYR A 119 15.20 -6.26 3.34
CA TYR A 119 14.87 -4.84 3.18
C TYR A 119 14.21 -4.24 4.44
N GLN A 120 13.19 -4.89 4.99
CA GLN A 120 12.53 -4.41 6.21
C GLN A 120 13.51 -4.37 7.40
N ASN A 121 14.35 -5.40 7.55
CA ASN A 121 15.38 -5.43 8.58
C ASN A 121 16.42 -4.30 8.41
N ASN A 122 16.76 -3.94 7.17
CA ASN A 122 17.61 -2.79 6.88
C ASN A 122 16.94 -1.48 7.32
N LEU A 123 15.67 -1.25 6.96
CA LEU A 123 14.93 -0.06 7.41
C LEU A 123 14.88 0.04 8.94
N ASP A 124 14.62 -1.08 9.63
CA ASP A 124 14.62 -1.14 11.09
C ASP A 124 15.97 -0.78 11.72
N ALA A 125 17.07 -1.05 11.01
CA ALA A 125 18.41 -0.72 11.49
C ALA A 125 18.77 0.74 11.22
N VAL A 126 18.45 1.28 10.03
CA VAL A 126 18.94 2.59 9.59
C VAL A 126 18.04 3.75 10.00
N LEU A 127 16.71 3.58 9.97
CA LEU A 127 15.78 4.69 10.21
C LEU A 127 15.83 5.23 11.66
N PRO A 128 15.96 4.41 12.72
CA PRO A 128 15.97 4.94 14.09
C PRO A 128 17.13 5.90 14.41
N ALA A 129 18.27 5.76 13.72
CA ALA A 129 19.44 6.62 13.91
C ALA A 129 19.50 7.80 12.93
N ASN A 130 18.53 7.92 12.02
CA ASN A 130 18.57 8.87 10.91
C ASN A 130 18.64 10.33 11.36
N ALA A 131 17.96 10.67 12.45
CA ALA A 131 17.97 12.02 13.02
C ALA A 131 19.39 12.48 13.44
N ASP A 132 20.26 11.53 13.84
CA ASP A 132 21.63 11.79 14.30
C ASP A 132 22.67 11.66 13.17
N ALA A 133 22.28 11.21 11.97
CA ALA A 133 23.18 11.14 10.81
C ALA A 133 23.62 12.53 10.33
N ALA A 134 24.79 12.60 9.69
CA ALA A 134 25.24 13.81 8.99
C ALA A 134 24.27 14.15 7.85
N ASP A 135 24.19 15.43 7.48
CA ASP A 135 23.15 15.91 6.55
C ASP A 135 23.13 15.15 5.21
N ASP A 136 24.30 14.86 4.63
CA ASP A 136 24.44 14.09 3.38
C ASP A 136 24.28 12.56 3.54
N ASP A 137 24.20 12.06 4.78
CA ASP A 137 24.06 10.63 5.09
C ASP A 137 22.63 10.27 5.55
N LYS A 138 21.75 11.26 5.72
CA LYS A 138 20.35 11.05 6.11
C LYS A 138 19.60 10.31 5.01
N VAL A 139 18.80 9.33 5.39
CA VAL A 139 17.76 8.75 4.54
C VAL A 139 16.63 9.78 4.40
N ASP A 140 16.41 10.24 3.18
CA ASP A 140 15.39 11.25 2.87
C ASP A 140 14.09 10.60 2.39
N LEU A 141 14.22 9.50 1.64
CA LEU A 141 13.09 8.73 1.14
C LEU A 141 13.36 7.24 1.30
N PHE A 142 12.36 6.50 1.76
CA PHE A 142 12.40 5.06 1.79
C PHE A 142 11.11 4.51 1.22
N LEU A 143 11.23 3.48 0.40
CA LEU A 143 10.07 2.77 -0.08
C LEU A 143 9.57 1.83 1.02
N VAL A 144 8.28 1.50 1.01
CA VAL A 144 7.66 0.65 2.03
C VAL A 144 6.57 -0.22 1.38
N GLU A 145 6.47 -1.48 1.79
CA GLU A 145 5.38 -2.37 1.36
C GLU A 145 4.16 -2.20 2.26
N ALA A 146 2.97 -2.43 1.70
CA ALA A 146 1.70 -2.35 2.42
C ALA A 146 1.68 -3.22 3.70
N ASP A 147 2.27 -4.43 3.62
CA ASP A 147 2.29 -5.41 4.72
C ASP A 147 2.92 -4.88 6.02
N TYR A 148 3.82 -3.89 5.92
CA TYR A 148 4.51 -3.33 7.07
C TYR A 148 4.53 -1.80 7.11
N ALA A 149 3.77 -1.12 6.24
CA ALA A 149 3.69 0.34 6.21
C ALA A 149 3.29 0.95 7.56
N LEU A 150 2.28 0.35 8.20
CA LEU A 150 1.77 0.78 9.51
C LEU A 150 2.83 0.82 10.62
N LYS A 151 3.91 0.04 10.49
CA LYS A 151 5.03 0.07 11.44
C LYS A 151 5.77 1.40 11.43
N TYR A 152 5.87 2.03 10.26
CA TYR A 152 6.64 3.26 10.07
C TYR A 152 5.74 4.50 10.11
N VAL A 153 4.59 4.48 9.45
CA VAL A 153 3.70 5.68 9.38
C VAL A 153 3.11 6.04 10.74
N ASN A 154 2.95 5.10 11.66
CA ASN A 154 2.50 5.38 13.03
C ASN A 154 3.63 5.87 13.97
N THR A 155 4.74 6.34 13.42
CA THR A 155 5.89 6.88 14.16
C THR A 155 6.33 8.23 13.58
N GLU A 156 7.32 8.85 14.20
CA GLU A 156 7.94 10.09 13.70
C GLU A 156 8.95 9.84 12.56
N LEU A 157 9.13 8.59 12.10
CA LEU A 157 10.10 8.25 11.05
C LEU A 157 9.68 8.70 9.64
N ALA A 158 8.39 8.94 9.42
CA ALA A 158 7.85 9.48 8.18
C ALA A 158 7.12 10.80 8.48
N LEU A 159 7.27 11.79 7.61
CA LEU A 159 6.58 13.08 7.72
C LEU A 159 5.18 13.01 7.09
N PRO A 160 4.23 13.83 7.54
CA PRO A 160 3.03 14.11 6.76
C PRO A 160 3.39 14.62 5.36
N VAL A 161 2.75 14.07 4.33
CA VAL A 161 2.96 14.48 2.93
C VAL A 161 2.62 15.95 2.72
N ALA A 162 1.63 16.48 3.45
CA ALA A 162 1.26 17.89 3.41
C ALA A 162 2.39 18.83 3.90
N ASP A 163 3.25 18.37 4.82
CA ASP A 163 4.37 19.16 5.32
C ASP A 163 5.48 19.34 4.26
N LEU A 164 5.46 18.50 3.21
CA LEU A 164 6.31 18.63 2.02
C LEU A 164 5.74 19.61 0.98
N GLY A 165 4.65 20.32 1.31
CA GLY A 165 3.99 21.27 0.42
C GLY A 165 3.12 20.62 -0.66
N ILE A 166 2.76 19.35 -0.50
CA ILE A 166 1.87 18.61 -1.41
C ILE A 166 0.43 18.78 -0.93
N ASP A 167 -0.45 19.31 -1.78
CA ASP A 167 -1.88 19.38 -1.46
C ASP A 167 -2.53 18.02 -1.68
N VAL A 168 -2.67 17.27 -0.59
CA VAL A 168 -3.25 15.92 -0.60
C VAL A 168 -4.68 15.87 -1.14
N GLY A 169 -5.43 16.97 -1.08
CA GLY A 169 -6.81 17.04 -1.54
C GLY A 169 -6.90 17.17 -3.07
N SER A 170 -6.08 18.05 -3.65
CA SER A 170 -6.12 18.35 -5.08
C SER A 170 -5.10 17.51 -5.87
N GLU A 171 -3.83 17.51 -5.48
CA GLU A 171 -2.73 16.85 -6.22
C GLU A 171 -2.80 15.31 -6.15
N LEU A 172 -3.45 14.74 -5.13
CA LEU A 172 -3.59 13.28 -4.96
C LEU A 172 -5.04 12.79 -5.13
N SER A 173 -5.93 13.62 -5.68
CA SER A 173 -7.35 13.31 -5.89
C SER A 173 -7.58 12.05 -6.75
N ASN A 174 -6.69 11.80 -7.72
CA ASN A 174 -6.77 10.66 -8.64
C ASN A 174 -6.17 9.35 -8.07
N GLN A 175 -5.58 9.37 -6.88
CA GLN A 175 -5.11 8.13 -6.24
C GLN A 175 -6.28 7.33 -5.67
N TYR A 176 -6.24 6.01 -5.89
CA TYR A 176 -7.20 5.09 -5.27
C TYR A 176 -7.18 5.24 -3.74
N GLN A 177 -8.36 5.23 -3.11
CA GLN A 177 -8.46 5.48 -1.68
C GLN A 177 -7.67 4.46 -0.85
N TYR A 178 -7.73 3.18 -1.21
CA TYR A 178 -7.04 2.12 -0.47
C TYR A 178 -5.50 2.30 -0.43
N THR A 179 -4.90 2.93 -1.44
CA THR A 179 -3.45 3.19 -1.45
C THR A 179 -3.07 4.31 -0.50
N LYS A 180 -4.00 5.23 -0.20
CA LYS A 180 -3.83 6.29 0.79
C LYS A 180 -4.07 5.77 2.19
N ASP A 181 -5.08 4.91 2.37
CA ASP A 181 -5.47 4.37 3.67
C ASP A 181 -4.32 3.64 4.37
N ILE A 182 -3.57 2.80 3.64
CA ILE A 182 -2.50 1.97 4.22
C ILE A 182 -1.28 2.77 4.72
N VAL A 183 -1.08 3.99 4.21
CA VAL A 183 0.00 4.91 4.59
C VAL A 183 -0.52 6.13 5.36
N THR A 184 -1.78 6.09 5.79
CA THR A 184 -2.35 7.09 6.71
C THR A 184 -2.13 6.64 8.14
N ASP A 185 -1.62 7.52 8.99
CA ASP A 185 -1.37 7.22 10.40
C ASP A 185 -2.66 7.15 11.22
N ALA A 186 -2.55 6.67 12.46
CA ALA A 186 -3.68 6.57 13.39
C ALA A 186 -4.35 7.92 13.74
N ASN A 187 -3.70 9.05 13.45
CA ASN A 187 -4.24 10.39 13.66
C ASN A 187 -4.91 10.96 12.39
N GLY A 188 -4.88 10.23 11.27
CA GLY A 188 -5.46 10.64 9.99
C GLY A 188 -4.52 11.42 9.07
N ASN A 189 -3.21 11.46 9.36
CA ASN A 189 -2.24 12.13 8.50
C ASN A 189 -1.73 11.17 7.42
N LEU A 190 -1.81 11.57 6.15
CA LEU A 190 -1.19 10.82 5.06
C LEU A 190 0.34 10.97 5.14
N LYS A 191 1.08 9.88 5.42
CA LYS A 191 2.55 9.90 5.60
C LYS A 191 3.33 9.18 4.49
N GLY A 192 2.65 8.84 3.40
CA GLY A 192 3.26 8.24 2.22
C GLY A 192 2.35 8.39 1.00
N VAL A 193 2.91 8.10 -0.16
CA VAL A 193 2.18 8.06 -1.44
C VAL A 193 2.55 6.78 -2.18
N SER A 194 1.61 6.25 -2.96
CA SER A 194 1.88 5.08 -3.79
C SER A 194 1.97 5.44 -5.27
N TRP A 195 2.97 4.88 -5.94
CA TRP A 195 3.07 4.88 -7.40
C TRP A 195 2.57 3.55 -8.02
N GLN A 196 2.22 2.57 -7.19
CA GLN A 196 1.87 1.21 -7.60
C GLN A 196 0.60 0.72 -6.90
N GLY A 197 -0.30 0.12 -7.68
CA GLY A 197 -1.36 -0.74 -7.16
C GLY A 197 -1.05 -2.19 -7.52
N CYS A 198 -1.09 -3.09 -6.55
CA CYS A 198 -0.85 -4.53 -6.74
C CYS A 198 -2.14 -5.32 -6.52
N PRO A 199 -3.16 -5.22 -7.39
CA PRO A 199 -4.39 -5.98 -7.22
C PRO A 199 -4.10 -7.48 -7.39
N GLY A 200 -4.72 -8.29 -6.54
CA GLY A 200 -4.72 -9.74 -6.70
C GLY A 200 -5.49 -10.14 -7.96
N VAL A 201 -4.93 -11.06 -8.75
CA VAL A 201 -5.58 -11.60 -9.96
C VAL A 201 -5.50 -13.12 -9.96
N LEU A 202 -6.46 -13.77 -10.61
CA LEU A 202 -6.38 -15.19 -10.93
C LEU A 202 -5.73 -15.36 -12.30
N ILE A 203 -4.60 -16.05 -12.35
CA ILE A 203 -3.95 -16.49 -13.59
C ILE A 203 -4.26 -17.97 -13.74
N TYR A 204 -4.73 -18.39 -14.92
CA TYR A 204 -5.11 -19.78 -15.17
C TYR A 204 -4.43 -20.36 -16.42
N ASN A 205 -4.19 -21.67 -16.40
CA ASN A 205 -3.73 -22.42 -17.56
C ASN A 205 -4.92 -22.68 -18.51
N ARG A 206 -4.84 -22.16 -19.73
CA ARG A 206 -5.91 -22.25 -20.73
C ARG A 206 -6.18 -23.68 -21.20
N GLU A 207 -5.16 -24.55 -21.29
CA GLU A 207 -5.34 -25.94 -21.72
C GLU A 207 -6.09 -26.74 -20.65
N ALA A 208 -5.70 -26.58 -19.38
CA ALA A 208 -6.42 -27.19 -18.26
C ALA A 208 -7.88 -26.69 -18.16
N ALA A 209 -8.12 -25.40 -18.40
CA ALA A 209 -9.48 -24.85 -18.44
C ALA A 209 -10.31 -25.46 -19.57
N LYS A 210 -9.77 -25.58 -20.79
CA LYS A 210 -10.43 -26.28 -21.90
C LYS A 210 -10.76 -27.73 -21.58
N GLU A 211 -9.82 -28.45 -20.99
CA GLU A 211 -10.00 -29.87 -20.65
C GLU A 211 -11.10 -30.07 -19.60
N VAL A 212 -11.10 -29.24 -18.54
CA VAL A 212 -11.94 -29.46 -17.36
C VAL A 212 -13.26 -28.70 -17.40
N LEU A 213 -13.25 -27.48 -17.94
CA LEU A 213 -14.42 -26.59 -18.02
C LEU A 213 -15.04 -26.56 -19.42
N GLY A 214 -14.39 -27.15 -20.42
CA GLY A 214 -14.83 -27.10 -21.83
C GLY A 214 -14.58 -25.75 -22.51
N SER A 215 -13.95 -24.79 -21.82
CA SER A 215 -13.68 -23.43 -22.31
C SER A 215 -12.49 -22.82 -21.59
N ASP A 216 -11.71 -22.00 -22.31
CA ASP A 216 -10.66 -21.14 -21.77
C ASP A 216 -11.00 -19.65 -21.93
N ASP A 217 -12.28 -19.35 -22.12
CA ASP A 217 -12.79 -17.99 -22.11
C ASP A 217 -12.78 -17.41 -20.69
N PRO A 218 -12.25 -16.18 -20.48
CA PRO A 218 -12.17 -15.57 -19.15
C PRO A 218 -13.51 -15.50 -18.40
N ALA A 219 -14.63 -15.24 -19.09
CA ALA A 219 -15.93 -15.14 -18.42
C ALA A 219 -16.41 -16.52 -17.94
N THR A 220 -16.17 -17.57 -18.73
CA THR A 220 -16.48 -18.95 -18.31
C THR A 220 -15.63 -19.38 -17.11
N VAL A 221 -14.33 -19.06 -17.13
CA VAL A 221 -13.43 -19.37 -16.01
C VAL A 221 -13.83 -18.58 -14.77
N GLN A 222 -14.13 -17.29 -14.91
CA GLN A 222 -14.57 -16.43 -13.81
C GLN A 222 -15.86 -16.94 -13.18
N GLU A 223 -16.84 -17.37 -13.99
CA GLU A 223 -18.06 -18.00 -13.48
C GLU A 223 -17.76 -19.29 -12.69
N ALA A 224 -16.75 -20.06 -13.11
CA ALA A 224 -16.31 -21.28 -12.42
C ALA A 224 -15.53 -21.03 -11.11
N VAL A 225 -15.22 -19.77 -10.78
CA VAL A 225 -14.54 -19.38 -9.53
C VAL A 225 -15.17 -18.16 -8.85
N LYS A 226 -16.42 -17.83 -9.18
CA LYS A 226 -17.10 -16.59 -8.76
C LYS A 226 -17.24 -16.42 -7.25
N ASP A 227 -17.19 -17.53 -6.52
CA ASP A 227 -17.25 -17.59 -5.07
C ASP A 227 -16.48 -18.82 -4.58
N TRP A 228 -16.27 -18.91 -3.26
CA TRP A 228 -15.48 -19.99 -2.67
C TRP A 228 -16.10 -21.38 -2.80
N ASP A 229 -17.42 -21.47 -2.95
CA ASP A 229 -18.09 -22.78 -3.08
C ASP A 229 -17.90 -23.30 -4.52
N THR A 230 -18.06 -22.42 -5.50
CA THR A 230 -17.79 -22.71 -6.92
C THR A 230 -16.30 -22.95 -7.15
N PHE A 231 -15.42 -22.15 -6.51
CA PHE A 231 -13.97 -22.37 -6.52
C PHE A 231 -13.62 -23.78 -6.04
N ASN A 232 -14.17 -24.23 -4.91
CA ASN A 232 -13.93 -25.58 -4.37
C ASN A 232 -14.50 -26.69 -5.26
N ALA A 233 -15.68 -26.48 -5.85
CA ALA A 233 -16.26 -27.43 -6.80
C ALA A 233 -15.38 -27.55 -8.06
N THR A 234 -14.85 -26.44 -8.56
CA THR A 234 -13.91 -26.40 -9.69
C THR A 234 -12.57 -27.03 -9.32
N ALA A 235 -12.07 -26.80 -8.10
CA ALA A 235 -10.87 -27.43 -7.57
C ALA A 235 -10.99 -28.97 -7.59
N ALA A 236 -12.14 -29.51 -7.20
CA ALA A 236 -12.39 -30.95 -7.24
C ALA A 236 -12.35 -31.50 -8.67
N LYS A 237 -12.98 -30.82 -9.64
CA LYS A 237 -12.93 -31.21 -11.06
C LYS A 237 -11.50 -31.16 -11.63
N LEU A 238 -10.76 -30.11 -11.32
CA LEU A 238 -9.36 -29.96 -11.72
C LEU A 238 -8.52 -31.10 -11.14
N LYS A 239 -8.72 -31.44 -9.88
CA LYS A 239 -8.02 -32.53 -9.18
C LYS A 239 -8.29 -33.89 -9.82
N ASP A 240 -9.54 -34.16 -10.20
CA ASP A 240 -9.91 -35.41 -10.89
C ASP A 240 -9.20 -35.55 -12.26
N ALA A 241 -8.91 -34.42 -12.92
CA ALA A 241 -8.11 -34.35 -14.14
C ALA A 241 -6.59 -34.23 -13.91
N GLY A 242 -6.12 -34.31 -12.66
CA GLY A 242 -4.70 -34.27 -12.32
C GLY A 242 -4.10 -32.86 -12.14
N TYR A 243 -4.92 -31.81 -12.14
CA TYR A 243 -4.50 -30.43 -11.90
C TYR A 243 -4.74 -29.99 -10.45
N LYS A 244 -3.99 -28.99 -9.99
CA LYS A 244 -4.25 -28.30 -8.71
C LYS A 244 -4.67 -26.87 -9.01
N ILE A 245 -5.70 -26.39 -8.31
CA ILE A 245 -6.19 -25.02 -8.51
C ILE A 245 -5.26 -23.97 -7.88
N THR A 246 -4.53 -24.33 -6.83
CA THR A 246 -3.49 -23.51 -6.18
C THR A 246 -2.18 -24.28 -6.08
N ALA A 247 -1.07 -23.56 -6.05
CA ALA A 247 0.26 -24.11 -5.77
C ALA A 247 0.45 -24.33 -4.26
N THR A 248 -0.03 -23.39 -3.44
CA THR A 248 0.07 -23.43 -1.98
C THR A 248 -1.20 -22.90 -1.29
N ALA A 249 -1.32 -23.14 0.02
CA ALA A 249 -2.38 -22.52 0.82
C ALA A 249 -2.25 -20.99 0.92
N ASN A 250 -1.06 -20.44 0.66
CA ASN A 250 -0.81 -19.00 0.73
C ASN A 250 -1.44 -18.25 -0.45
N ASP A 251 -1.70 -18.91 -1.57
CA ASP A 251 -2.23 -18.30 -2.80
C ASP A 251 -3.62 -17.67 -2.57
N THR A 252 -4.38 -18.19 -1.60
CA THR A 252 -5.70 -17.67 -1.24
C THR A 252 -5.69 -16.81 0.01
N TYR A 253 -4.60 -16.83 0.80
CA TYR A 253 -4.52 -16.15 2.09
C TYR A 253 -4.88 -14.66 1.99
N ARG A 254 -4.25 -13.94 1.04
CA ARG A 254 -4.45 -12.49 0.88
C ARG A 254 -5.89 -12.11 0.57
N VAL A 255 -6.60 -12.95 -0.21
CA VAL A 255 -8.02 -12.73 -0.50
C VAL A 255 -8.86 -12.73 0.79
N PHE A 256 -8.48 -13.50 1.80
CA PHE A 256 -9.15 -13.48 3.10
C PHE A 256 -8.59 -12.44 4.07
N SER A 257 -7.26 -12.30 4.17
CA SER A 257 -6.62 -11.39 5.14
C SER A 257 -6.89 -9.92 4.85
N ASP A 258 -6.98 -9.56 3.56
CA ASP A 258 -7.13 -8.16 3.17
C ASP A 258 -8.61 -7.73 3.22
N ASN A 259 -9.51 -8.67 3.51
CA ASN A 259 -10.96 -8.45 3.63
C ASN A 259 -11.46 -8.67 5.06
N VAL A 260 -10.58 -8.61 6.07
CA VAL A 260 -10.98 -8.70 7.49
C VAL A 260 -11.72 -7.43 7.91
N ALA A 261 -12.67 -7.58 8.85
CA ALA A 261 -13.46 -6.47 9.38
C ALA A 261 -12.90 -5.92 10.71
N SER A 262 -11.91 -6.59 11.31
CA SER A 262 -11.32 -6.20 12.58
C SER A 262 -9.80 -6.36 12.57
N PRO A 263 -9.06 -5.47 13.26
CA PRO A 263 -7.63 -5.65 13.44
C PRO A 263 -7.34 -6.88 14.31
N TRP A 264 -6.13 -7.42 14.18
CA TRP A 264 -5.67 -8.57 14.96
C TRP A 264 -5.68 -8.35 16.48
N VAL A 265 -5.55 -7.11 16.93
CA VAL A 265 -5.52 -6.74 18.35
C VAL A 265 -6.55 -5.66 18.62
N VAL A 266 -7.49 -5.97 19.53
CA VAL A 266 -8.48 -5.02 20.07
C VAL A 266 -8.39 -5.08 21.59
N ASP A 267 -8.21 -3.92 22.24
CA ASP A 267 -8.11 -3.81 23.70
C ASP A 267 -7.06 -4.77 24.32
N GLY A 268 -5.92 -4.94 23.64
CA GLY A 268 -4.83 -5.82 24.08
C GLY A 268 -5.14 -7.32 23.99
N LYS A 269 -6.24 -7.70 23.33
CA LYS A 269 -6.62 -9.10 23.10
C LYS A 269 -6.53 -9.43 21.62
N ILE A 270 -6.07 -10.64 21.33
CA ILE A 270 -6.07 -11.18 19.96
C ILE A 270 -7.52 -11.43 19.54
N VAL A 271 -7.90 -10.89 18.39
CA VAL A 271 -9.18 -11.13 17.72
C VAL A 271 -8.87 -11.83 16.41
N VAL A 272 -9.49 -13.00 16.20
CA VAL A 272 -9.40 -13.73 14.92
C VAL A 272 -10.67 -13.47 14.15
N ASP A 273 -10.54 -12.75 13.04
CA ASP A 273 -11.63 -12.41 12.13
C ASP A 273 -12.24 -13.66 11.48
N ASP A 274 -13.54 -13.62 11.21
CA ASP A 274 -14.25 -14.76 10.61
C ASP A 274 -13.76 -15.10 9.19
N ASN A 275 -13.25 -14.14 8.42
CA ASN A 275 -12.64 -14.41 7.13
C ASN A 275 -11.33 -15.21 7.27
N ILE A 276 -10.53 -14.93 8.31
CA ILE A 276 -9.36 -15.77 8.63
C ILE A 276 -9.80 -17.19 9.02
N LYS A 277 -10.86 -17.32 9.85
CA LYS A 277 -11.38 -18.64 10.21
C LYS A 277 -11.86 -19.42 8.99
N LYS A 278 -12.55 -18.76 8.05
CA LYS A 278 -12.99 -19.38 6.78
C LYS A 278 -11.81 -19.90 5.96
N TRP A 279 -10.73 -19.12 5.86
CA TRP A 279 -9.51 -19.55 5.17
C TRP A 279 -8.89 -20.80 5.79
N VAL A 280 -8.82 -20.87 7.13
CA VAL A 280 -8.25 -22.03 7.83
C VAL A 280 -9.07 -23.30 7.62
N VAL A 281 -10.41 -23.20 7.56
CA VAL A 281 -11.31 -24.37 7.53
C VAL A 281 -11.56 -24.87 6.09
N LYS A 282 -11.45 -24.01 5.07
CA LYS A 282 -11.59 -24.40 3.66
C LYS A 282 -10.21 -24.79 3.11
N HIS A 283 -9.89 -26.09 3.13
CA HIS A 283 -8.69 -26.61 2.46
C HIS A 283 -8.97 -26.89 0.97
N PHE A 284 -8.09 -26.39 0.11
CA PHE A 284 -8.11 -26.48 -1.35
C PHE A 284 -7.42 -27.75 -1.87
#